data_AF-A0A846W1Z9-F1
#
_entry.id   AF-A0A846W1Z9-F1
#
_cell.length_a   1.000
_cell.length_b   1.000
_cell.length_c   1.000
_cell.angle_alpha   90.00
_cell.angle_beta   90.00
_cell.angle_gamma   90.00
#
_symmetry.space_group_name_H-M   'P 1'
#
loop_
_entity.id
_entity.type
_entity.pdbx_description
1 polymer ?
#
loop_
_entity_poly.entity_id
_entity_poly.type
_entity_poly.pdbx_seq_one_letter_code
_entity_poly.pdbx_strand_id
1 'polypeptide(L)' 'MVSQDTIAQLRQDITTAADAGDEVTAQRLRRELSEALAAAGRDDQDDPAGP' A
#
# COMPACT_ATOMS: atom_id res chain seq x y z
N MET A 1 -12.47 -0.48 -3.07
CA MET A 1 -12.53 0.34 -1.84
C MET A 1 -11.47 -0.11 -0.83
N VAL A 2 -11.43 -1.39 -0.44
CA VAL A 2 -10.42 -1.96 0.49
C VAL A 2 -8.96 -1.62 0.14
N SER A 3 -8.57 -1.62 -1.13
CA SER A 3 -7.19 -1.32 -1.54
C SER A 3 -6.74 0.12 -1.21
N GLN A 4 -7.64 1.11 -1.24
CA GLN A 4 -7.29 2.50 -0.91
C GLN A 4 -7.13 2.71 0.60
N ASP A 5 -7.99 2.10 1.41
CA ASP A 5 -7.86 2.11 2.88
C ASP A 5 -6.55 1.43 3.33
N THR A 6 -6.20 0.29 2.73
CA THR A 6 -4.92 -0.40 3.01
C THR A 6 -3.71 0.47 2.65
N ILE A 7 -3.75 1.19 1.52
CA ILE A 7 -2.67 2.11 1.13
C ILE A 7 -2.54 3.27 2.12
N ALA A 8 -3.66 3.82 2.60
CA ALA A 8 -3.65 4.89 3.60
C ALA A 8 -3.07 4.41 4.93
N GLN A 9 -3.47 3.21 5.38
CA GLN A 9 -2.96 2.59 6.61
C GLN A 9 -1.44 2.35 6.52
N LEU A 10 -0.96 1.75 5.43
CA LEU A 10 0.47 1.48 5.23
C LEU A 10 1.30 2.78 5.25
N ARG A 11 0.78 3.87 4.67
CA ARG A 11 1.46 5.18 4.73
C ARG A 11 1.57 5.70 6.16
N GLN A 12 0.51 5.59 6.96
CA GLN A 12 0.51 6.01 8.35
C GLN A 12 1.48 5.17 9.21
N ASP A 13 1.50 3.86 9.00
CA ASP A 13 2.37 2.95 9.75
C ASP A 13 3.85 3.18 9.40
N ILE A 14 4.17 3.51 8.14
CA ILE A 14 5.52 3.91 7.73
C ILE A 14 5.96 5.17 8.47
N THR A 15 5.11 6.19 8.55
CA THR A 15 5.42 7.42 9.29
C THR A 15 5.63 7.12 10.77
N THR A 16 4.76 6.32 11.37
CA THR A 16 4.88 5.92 12.78
C THR A 16 6.18 5.18 13.07
N ALA A 17 6.56 4.22 12.21
CA ALA A 17 7.80 3.47 12.34
C ALA A 17 9.03 4.37 12.15
N ALA A 18 8.99 5.29 11.19
CA ALA A 18 10.07 6.25 10.96
C ALA A 18 10.23 7.23 12.15
N ASP A 19 9.14 7.72 12.71
CA ASP A 19 9.14 8.61 13.89
C ASP A 19 9.66 7.88 15.14
N ALA A 20 9.43 6.56 15.24
CA ALA A 20 9.98 5.71 16.28
C ALA A 20 11.46 5.33 16.04
N GLY A 21 12.05 5.64 14.88
CA GLY A 21 13.40 5.23 14.50
C GLY A 21 13.53 3.75 14.10
N ASP A 22 12.41 3.06 13.88
CA ASP A 22 12.39 1.67 13.43
C ASP A 22 12.49 1.58 11.91
N GLU A 23 13.72 1.75 11.41
CA GLU A 23 14.01 1.73 9.97
C GLU A 23 13.73 0.37 9.32
N VAL A 24 13.86 -0.73 10.06
CA VAL A 24 13.61 -2.09 9.55
C VAL A 24 12.12 -2.26 9.26
N THR A 25 11.26 -1.88 10.21
CA THR A 25 9.81 -1.91 10.02
C THR A 25 9.40 -0.94 8.92
N ALA A 26 9.93 0.29 8.90
CA ALA A 26 9.62 1.27 7.86
C ALA A 26 10.01 0.75 6.44
N GLN A 27 11.16 0.10 6.28
CA GLN A 27 11.55 -0.50 5.00
C GLN A 27 10.64 -1.65 4.58
N ARG A 28 10.19 -2.47 5.54
CA ARG A 28 9.27 -3.57 5.26
C ARG A 28 7.92 -3.03 4.78
N LEU A 29 7.34 -2.09 5.51
CA LEU A 29 6.06 -1.47 5.17
C LEU A 29 6.12 -0.73 3.83
N ARG A 30 7.26 -0.13 3.47
CA ARG A 30 7.46 0.48 2.14
C ARG A 30 7.37 -0.54 0.99
N ARG A 31 7.86 -1.77 1.20
CA ARG A 31 7.72 -2.85 0.20
C ARG A 31 6.26 -3.27 0.07
N GLU A 32 5.58 -3.48 1.19
CA GLU A 32 4.15 -3.82 1.22
C GLU A 32 3.30 -2.73 0.54
N LEU A 33 3.62 -1.45 0.76
CA LEU A 33 2.97 -0.33 0.07
C LEU A 33 3.20 -0.36 -1.45
N SER A 34 4.41 -0.69 -1.90
CA SER A 34 4.70 -0.82 -3.34
C SER A 34 3.90 -1.94 -3.99
N GLU A 35 3.74 -3.07 -3.30
CA GLU A 35 2.93 -4.20 -3.77
C GLU A 35 1.45 -3.84 -3.83
N ALA A 36 0.92 -3.16 -2.80
CA ALA A 36 -0.46 -2.71 -2.75
C ALA A 36 -0.78 -1.70 -3.87
N LEU A 37 0.14 -0.79 -4.18
CA LEU A 37 0.00 0.15 -5.30
C LEU A 37 -0.01 -0.56 -6.65
N ALA A 38 0.85 -1.57 -6.83
CA ALA A 38 0.90 -2.36 -8.05
C ALA A 38 -0.38 -3.21 -8.25
N ALA A 39 -0.92 -3.77 -7.17
CA ALA A 39 -2.18 -4.51 -7.18
C ALA A 39 -3.36 -3.58 -7.53
N ALA A 40 -3.45 -2.41 -6.87
CA ALA A 40 -4.50 -1.44 -7.14
C ALA A 40 -4.48 -0.92 -8.59
N GLY A 41 -3.30 -0.79 -9.21
CA GLY A 41 -3.17 -0.42 -10.63
C GLY A 41 -3.51 -1.54 -11.61
N ARG A 42 -3.50 -2.82 -11.17
CA ARG A 42 -3.97 -3.96 -11.97
C ARG A 42 -5.46 -4.17 -11.85
N ASP A 43 -6.03 -3.99 -10.65
CA ASP A 43 -7.49 -4.07 -10.43
C ASP A 43 -8.25 -3.07 -11.31
N ASP A 44 -7.64 -1.93 -11.68
CA ASP A 44 -8.22 -0.93 -12.60
C ASP A 44 -8.15 -1.35 -14.10
N GLN A 45 -7.25 -2.29 -14.46
CA GLN A 45 -7.11 -2.82 -15.82
C GLN A 45 -7.82 -4.16 -16.02
N ASP A 46 -8.07 -4.90 -14.94
CA ASP A 46 -8.80 -6.16 -14.88
C ASP A 46 -10.28 -5.96 -14.47
N ASP A 47 -10.91 -4.86 -14.89
CA ASP A 47 -12.38 -4.77 -14.96
C ASP A 47 -12.86 -5.23 -16.36
N PRO A 48 -13.11 -6.54 -16.57
CA PRO A 48 -13.77 -7.05 -17.76
C PRO A 48 -15.29 -6.89 -17.62
N ALA A 49 -15.79 -5.67 -17.76
CA ALA A 49 -17.19 -5.40 -18.09
C ALA A 49 -17.22 -4.22 -19.07
N GLY A 50 -17.43 -4.39 -20.38
CA GLY A 50 -18.60 -5.02 -21.04
C GLY A 50 -19.55 -3.91 -21.52
N PRO A 51 -20.49 -4.06 -22.47
CA PRO A 51 -20.83 -5.15 -23.42
C PRO A 51 -20.39 -4.89 -24.89
#